data_AF-A0A914KGR2-F1
#
_entry.id   AF-A0A914KGR2-F1
#
_cell.length_a   1.000
_cell.length_b   1.000
_cell.length_c   1.000
_cell.angle_alpha   90.00
_cell.angle_beta   90.00
_cell.angle_gamma   90.00
#
_symmetry.space_group_name_H-M   'P 1'
#
loop_
_entity.id
_entity.type
_entity.pdbx_description
1 polymer ?
#
loop_
_entity_poly.entity_id
_entity_poly.type
_entity_poly.pdbx_seq_one_letter_code
_entity_poly.pdbx_strand_id
1 'polypeptide(L)'
;MTIPMNNAIAVHPDIEYAAIESPEETRKTATRKIFIVAKDLISNISQLLKKEFQLVGTIKGEELARDRLYFYKNAMYNDLAQEIIAADFVSANMGTGLVHLSYAHGHDDYKARKIIF
;
A
#
# COMPACT_ATOMS: atom_id res chain seq x y z
N MET A 1 -18.32 7.34 -2.34
CA MET A 1 -17.34 6.48 -1.65
C MET A 1 -16.65 5.66 -2.73
N THR A 2 -15.32 5.76 -2.89
CA THR A 2 -14.57 5.13 -4.00
C THR A 2 -14.01 3.74 -3.68
N ILE A 3 -14.13 3.28 -2.44
CA ILE A 3 -13.62 1.97 -1.96
C ILE A 3 -14.19 0.77 -2.72
N PRO A 4 -15.50 0.71 -3.06
CA PRO A 4 -16.02 -0.37 -3.91
C PRO A 4 -15.45 -0.36 -5.34
N MET A 5 -14.82 0.73 -5.76
CA MET A 5 -14.19 0.88 -7.07
C MET A 5 -12.69 1.09 -6.95
N ASN A 6 -12.06 0.54 -5.91
CA ASN A 6 -10.61 0.49 -5.83
C ASN A 6 -10.13 -0.48 -6.91
N ASN A 7 -9.36 0.01 -7.88
CA ASN A 7 -8.87 -0.71 -9.05
C ASN A 7 -7.40 -1.12 -8.93
N ALA A 8 -6.59 -0.32 -8.22
CA ALA A 8 -5.16 -0.54 -8.02
C ALA A 8 -4.68 0.23 -6.80
N ILE A 9 -3.47 -0.10 -6.31
CA ILE A 9 -2.76 0.71 -5.33
C ILE A 9 -1.56 1.37 -6.01
N ALA A 10 -1.42 2.69 -5.84
CA ALA A 10 -0.27 3.44 -6.27
C ALA A 10 0.79 3.56 -5.17
N VAL A 11 2.05 3.41 -5.58
CA VAL A 11 3.26 3.63 -4.77
C VAL A 11 4.25 4.50 -5.51
N HIS A 12 5.07 5.26 -4.79
CA HIS A 12 6.10 6.08 -5.43
C HIS A 12 7.35 5.23 -5.70
N PRO A 13 7.94 5.25 -6.90
CA PRO A 13 9.06 4.39 -7.25
C PRO A 13 10.30 4.61 -6.37
N ASP A 14 10.58 5.86 -6.00
CA ASP A 14 11.77 6.22 -5.20
C ASP A 14 11.60 6.12 -3.68
N ILE A 15 10.39 5.83 -3.19
CA ILE A 15 10.15 5.70 -1.74
C ILE A 15 10.51 4.28 -1.29
N GLU A 16 11.19 4.17 -0.14
CA GLU A 16 11.40 2.89 0.52
C GLU A 16 10.17 2.53 1.38
N TYR A 17 9.62 1.35 1.12
CA TYR A 17 8.50 0.78 1.87
C TYR A 17 9.01 -0.25 2.87
N ALA A 18 8.31 -0.35 3.99
CA ALA A 18 8.63 -1.24 5.09
C ALA A 18 7.50 -2.24 5.31
N ALA A 19 7.87 -3.51 5.41
CA ALA A 19 7.05 -4.53 6.00
C ALA A 19 7.18 -4.43 7.52
N ILE A 20 6.08 -4.12 8.20
CA ILE A 20 6.03 -3.96 9.66
C ILE A 20 5.01 -4.91 10.27
N GLU A 21 5.23 -5.31 11.51
CA GLU A 21 4.26 -6.08 12.29
C GLU A 21 4.04 -5.47 13.66
N SER A 22 2.87 -5.72 14.25
CA SER A 22 2.65 -5.43 15.68
C SER A 22 2.62 -6.74 16.46
N PRO A 23 3.55 -6.96 17.41
CA PRO A 23 3.57 -8.18 18.23
C PRO A 23 2.25 -8.43 18.96
N GLU A 24 1.56 -7.37 19.37
CA GLU A 24 0.27 -7.46 20.04
C GLU A 24 -0.81 -8.03 19.10
N GLU A 25 -0.86 -7.56 17.85
CA GLU A 25 -1.82 -8.06 16.85
C GLU A 25 -1.49 -9.47 16.40
N THR A 26 -0.21 -9.78 16.24
CA THR A 26 0.26 -11.13 15.89
C THR A 26 -0.09 -12.15 16.98
N ARG A 27 -0.05 -11.78 18.27
CA ARG A 27 -0.44 -12.69 19.38
C ARG A 27 -1.95 -12.98 19.44
N LYS A 28 -2.79 -12.09 18.89
CA LYS A 28 -4.25 -12.26 18.88
C LYS A 28 -4.73 -13.22 17.78
N THR A 29 -3.88 -13.57 16.82
CA THR A 29 -4.24 -14.39 15.68
C THR A 29 -3.28 -15.56 15.49
N ALA A 30 -3.77 -16.67 14.95
CA ALA A 30 -2.91 -17.82 14.61
C ALA A 30 -1.91 -17.50 13.47
N THR A 31 -2.11 -16.37 12.79
CA THR A 31 -1.28 -15.90 11.68
C THR A 31 -0.60 -14.59 12.02
N ARG A 32 0.64 -14.42 11.54
CA ARG A 32 1.40 -13.17 11.62
C ARG A 32 0.75 -12.13 10.71
N LYS A 33 0.45 -10.94 11.25
CA LYS A 33 -0.09 -9.82 10.45
C LYS A 33 1.04 -8.87 10.08
N ILE A 34 1.32 -8.78 8.78
CA ILE A 34 2.29 -7.84 8.20
C ILE A 34 1.54 -6.72 7.50
N PHE A 35 2.01 -5.50 7.69
CA PHE A 35 1.53 -4.30 7.01
C PHE A 35 2.65 -3.72 6.15
N ILE A 36 2.31 -3.18 4.98
CA ILE A 36 3.24 -2.42 4.15
C ILE A 36 2.92 -0.93 4.30
N VAL A 37 3.92 -0.13 4.63
CA VAL A 37 3.81 1.34 4.76
C VAL A 37 5.09 1.99 4.24
N ALA A 38 5.06 3.28 3.88
CA ALA A 38 6.30 4.03 3.65
C ALA A 38 7.13 4.05 4.95
N LYS A 39 8.43 3.75 4.83
CA LYS A 39 9.31 3.56 5.99
C LYS A 39 9.36 4.79 6.90
N ASP A 40 9.39 5.98 6.31
CA ASP A 40 9.46 7.25 7.05
C ASP A 40 8.17 7.56 7.83
N LEU A 41 7.06 6.88 7.52
CA LEU A 41 5.77 7.07 8.19
C LEU A 41 5.56 6.12 9.38
N ILE A 42 6.46 5.17 9.64
CA ILE A 42 6.29 4.18 10.73
C ILE A 42 6.09 4.87 12.08
N SER A 43 6.90 5.88 12.41
CA SER A 43 6.78 6.62 13.68
C SER A 43 5.45 7.34 13.80
N ASN A 44 5.00 8.01 12.74
CA ASN A 44 3.71 8.71 12.71
C ASN A 44 2.54 7.73 12.90
N ILE A 45 2.58 6.59 12.21
CA ILE A 45 1.55 5.55 12.29
C ILE A 45 1.54 4.91 13.68
N SER A 46 2.71 4.64 14.25
CA SER A 46 2.85 4.10 15.61
C SER A 46 2.21 5.03 16.64
N GLN A 47 2.48 6.34 16.55
CA GLN A 47 1.90 7.34 17.43
C GLN A 47 0.38 7.47 17.24
N LEU A 48 -0.10 7.51 16.00
CA LEU A 48 -1.52 7.64 15.67
C LEU A 48 -2.33 6.44 16.20
N LEU A 49 -1.83 5.24 16.00
CA LEU A 49 -2.50 4.00 16.41
C LEU A 49 -2.24 3.64 17.87
N LYS A 50 -1.31 4.35 18.54
CA LYS A 50 -0.82 4.02 19.89
C LYS A 50 -0.37 2.56 20.00
N LYS A 51 0.35 2.10 18.97
CA LYS A 51 0.84 0.73 18.85
C LYS A 51 2.30 0.72 18.46
N GLU A 52 3.06 -0.22 19.02
CA GLU A 52 4.41 -0.49 18.57
C GLU A 52 4.41 -1.39 17.33
N PHE A 53 5.31 -1.06 16.40
CA PHE A 53 5.55 -1.80 15.18
C PHE A 53 7.02 -2.17 15.08
N GLN A 54 7.28 -3.42 14.68
CA GLN A 54 8.61 -3.94 14.43
C GLN A 54 8.85 -4.05 12.94
N LEU A 55 10.03 -3.61 12.49
CA LEU A 55 10.46 -3.74 11.11
C LEU A 55 10.80 -5.21 10.81
N VAL A 56 10.20 -5.74 9.75
CA VAL A 56 10.43 -7.10 9.24
C VAL A 56 11.34 -7.08 8.02
N GLY A 57 11.23 -6.06 7.18
CA GLY A 57 12.07 -5.87 6.00
C GLY A 57 11.68 -4.61 5.23
N THR A 58 12.46 -4.27 4.21
CA THR A 58 12.19 -3.14 3.32
C THR A 58 12.18 -3.56 1.85
N ILE A 59 11.51 -2.77 1.02
CA ILE A 59 11.42 -2.94 -0.43
C ILE A 59 11.30 -1.57 -1.09
N LYS A 60 11.98 -1.36 -2.22
CA LYS A 60 11.83 -0.10 -2.96
C LYS A 60 10.47 -0.07 -3.66
N GLY A 61 9.80 1.09 -3.70
CA GLY A 61 8.50 1.22 -4.36
C GLY A 61 8.52 0.80 -5.82
N GLU A 62 9.64 1.04 -6.51
CA GLU A 62 9.88 0.56 -7.88
C GLU A 62 9.79 -0.97 -7.97
N GLU A 63 10.40 -1.69 -7.02
CA GLU A 63 10.36 -3.16 -6.98
C GLU A 63 8.97 -3.69 -6.61
N LEU A 64 8.26 -2.97 -5.72
CA LEU A 64 6.90 -3.32 -5.32
C LEU A 64 5.89 -3.19 -6.48
N ALA A 65 6.13 -2.26 -7.41
CA ALA A 65 5.33 -2.06 -8.62
C ALA A 65 5.89 -2.77 -9.88
N ARG A 66 7.04 -3.46 -9.77
CA ARG A 66 7.74 -4.04 -10.92
C ARG A 66 7.00 -5.24 -11.49
N ASP A 67 6.86 -5.25 -12.82
CA ASP A 67 6.43 -6.39 -13.65
C ASP A 67 5.18 -7.14 -13.18
N ARG A 68 4.25 -6.45 -12.49
CA ARG A 68 3.06 -7.06 -11.88
C ARG A 68 3.39 -8.29 -11.02
N LEU A 69 4.54 -8.28 -10.34
CA LEU A 69 4.95 -9.39 -9.48
C LEU A 69 4.11 -9.47 -8.21
N TYR A 70 3.59 -8.33 -7.75
CA TYR A 70 2.77 -8.24 -6.55
C TYR A 70 1.35 -7.83 -6.89
N PHE A 71 0.41 -8.57 -6.32
CA PHE A 71 -1.01 -8.27 -6.37
C PHE A 71 -1.57 -8.22 -4.96
N TYR A 72 -2.59 -7.38 -4.77
CA TYR A 72 -3.36 -7.34 -3.53
C TYR A 72 -4.79 -7.78 -3.78
N LYS A 73 -5.45 -8.21 -2.68
CA LYS A 73 -6.88 -8.49 -2.66
C LYS A 73 -7.57 -7.37 -1.92
N ASN A 74 -8.60 -6.79 -2.54
CA ASN A 74 -9.42 -5.79 -1.88
C ASN A 74 -10.37 -6.45 -0.87
N ALA A 75 -10.59 -5.78 0.25
CA ALA A 75 -11.51 -6.20 1.30
C ALA A 75 -12.96 -6.40 0.82
N MET A 76 -13.42 -5.67 -0.20
CA MET A 76 -14.78 -5.81 -0.76
C MET A 76 -14.88 -6.83 -1.89
N TYR A 77 -13.80 -7.06 -2.64
CA TYR A 77 -13.75 -7.98 -3.78
C TYR A 77 -12.49 -8.83 -3.67
N ASN A 78 -12.55 -9.87 -2.85
CA ASN A 78 -11.41 -10.74 -2.52
C ASN A 78 -11.09 -11.77 -3.63
N ASP A 79 -11.98 -11.91 -4.61
CA ASP A 79 -11.83 -12.79 -5.77
C ASP A 79 -10.93 -12.19 -6.86
N LEU A 80 -10.67 -10.89 -6.80
CA LEU A 80 -9.86 -10.18 -7.78
C LEU A 80 -8.45 -9.92 -7.23
N ALA A 81 -7.44 -10.32 -8.01
CA ALA A 81 -6.06 -9.89 -7.82
C ALA A 81 -5.87 -8.54 -8.51
N GLN A 82 -5.50 -7.52 -7.74
CA GLN A 82 -5.37 -6.15 -8.20
C GLN A 82 -3.93 -5.69 -8.15
N GLU A 83 -3.56 -4.83 -9.10
CA GLU A 83 -2.16 -4.44 -9.33
C GLU A 83 -1.69 -3.37 -8.34
N ILE A 84 -0.39 -3.41 -8.06
CA ILE A 84 0.34 -2.30 -7.46
C ILE A 84 1.09 -1.59 -8.58
N ILE A 85 0.90 -0.28 -8.72
CA ILE A 85 1.46 0.52 -9.81
C ILE A 85 2.34 1.66 -9.28
N ALA A 86 3.33 2.06 -10.07
CA ALA A 86 4.17 3.19 -9.76
C ALA A 86 3.49 4.51 -10.16
N ALA A 87 3.51 5.50 -9.28
CA ALA A 87 2.98 6.83 -9.54
C ALA A 87 3.72 7.93 -8.77
N ASP A 88 4.13 8.97 -9.48
CA ASP A 88 4.97 10.06 -8.94
C ASP A 88 4.21 11.03 -8.02
N PHE A 89 2.87 11.02 -8.04
CA PHE A 89 2.08 11.88 -7.15
C PHE A 89 1.95 11.33 -5.72
N VAL A 90 2.41 10.11 -5.47
CA VAL A 90 2.36 9.50 -4.13
C VAL A 90 3.43 10.12 -3.25
N SER A 91 3.03 10.66 -2.10
CA SER A 91 3.96 11.30 -1.16
C SER A 91 4.20 10.44 0.10
N ALA A 92 5.44 10.45 0.61
CA ALA A 92 5.82 9.79 1.88
C ALA A 92 5.49 10.62 3.13
N ASN A 93 4.72 11.70 3.02
CA ASN A 93 4.43 12.62 4.14
C ASN A 93 2.98 12.54 4.65
N MET A 94 2.11 11.73 4.01
CA MET A 94 0.71 11.61 4.39
C MET A 94 0.21 10.17 4.34
N GLY A 95 -0.72 9.85 5.24
CA GLY A 95 -1.38 8.54 5.31
C GLY A 95 -0.39 7.41 5.59
N THR A 96 -0.39 6.39 4.73
CA THR A 96 0.53 5.25 4.79
C THR A 96 1.61 5.29 3.70
N GLY A 97 1.57 6.29 2.81
CA GLY A 97 2.38 6.33 1.59
C GLY A 97 1.90 5.36 0.49
N LEU A 98 0.72 4.76 0.64
CA LEU A 98 0.02 4.01 -0.41
C LEU A 98 -1.30 4.72 -0.73
N VAL A 99 -1.64 4.81 -2.02
CA VAL A 99 -2.87 5.49 -2.48
C VAL A 99 -3.74 4.49 -3.22
N HIS A 100 -5.00 4.32 -2.80
CA HIS A 100 -5.95 3.53 -3.60
C HIS A 100 -6.40 4.34 -4.80
N LEU A 101 -6.60 3.69 -5.93
CA LEU A 101 -7.02 4.33 -7.17
C LEU A 101 -8.42 3.90 -7.57
N SER A 102 -9.26 4.86 -7.91
CA SER A 102 -10.59 4.63 -8.47
C SER A 102 -10.73 5.32 -9.82
N TYR A 103 -10.51 4.54 -10.88
CA TYR A 103 -10.41 5.06 -12.25
C TYR A 103 -11.67 5.78 -12.75
N ALA A 104 -12.83 5.52 -12.15
CA ALA A 104 -14.10 6.15 -12.54
C ALA A 104 -14.38 7.48 -11.85
N HIS A 105 -13.59 7.87 -10.84
CA HIS A 105 -13.94 8.98 -9.94
C HIS A 105 -12.82 9.99 -9.67
N GLY A 106 -11.56 9.69 -10.03
CA GLY A 106 -10.44 10.62 -9.93
C GLY A 106 -9.81 10.95 -11.28
N HIS A 107 -9.58 12.23 -11.59
CA HIS A 107 -8.86 12.64 -12.80
C HIS A 107 -7.42 12.12 -12.79
N ASP A 108 -6.75 12.23 -11.64
CA ASP A 108 -5.38 11.72 -11.47
C ASP A 108 -5.36 10.19 -11.39
N ASP A 109 -6.37 9.55 -10.79
CA ASP A 109 -6.55 8.09 -10.81
C ASP A 109 -6.70 7.57 -12.25
N TYR A 110 -7.52 8.25 -13.07
CA TYR A 110 -7.70 7.91 -14.47
C TYR A 110 -6.39 8.07 -15.27
N LYS A 111 -5.59 9.11 -15.00
CA LYS A 111 -4.28 9.28 -15.63
C LYS A 111 -3.25 8.25 -15.16
N ALA A 112 -3.33 7.83 -13.90
CA ALA A 112 -2.47 6.79 -13.33
C ALA A 112 -2.67 5.43 -14.01
N ARG A 113 -3.85 5.21 -14.61
CA ARG A 113 -4.15 4.08 -15.49
C ARG A 113 -3.32 4.17 -16.78
N LYS A 114 -2.02 3.93 -16.71
CA LYS A 114 -1.20 3.65 -17.89
C LYS A 114 -1.54 2.26 -18.41
N ILE A 115 -2.09 2.21 -19.62
CA ILE A 115 -2.21 0.99 -20.42
C ILE A 115 -0.77 0.54 -20.74
N ILE A 116 -0.29 -0.46 -20.01
CA ILE A 116 0.86 -1.26 -20.43
C ILE A 116 0.24 -2.37 -21.29
N PHE A 117 0.43 -2.27 -22.60
CA PHE A 117 0.17 -3.35 -23.56
C PHE A 117 1.10 -4.52 -23.28
#